data_AF-A0A2E5UDP4-F1
#
_entry.id   AF-A0A2E5UDP4-F1
#
_cell.length_a   1.000
_cell.length_b   1.000
_cell.length_c   1.000
_cell.angle_alpha   90.00
_cell.angle_beta   90.00
_cell.angle_gamma   90.00
#
_symmetry.space_group_name_H-M   'P 1'
#
loop_
_entity.id
_entity.type
_entity.pdbx_description
1 polymer ?
#
loop_
_entity_poly.entity_id
_entity_poly.type
_entity_poly.pdbx_seq_one_letter_code
_entity_poly.pdbx_strand_id
1 'polypeptide(L)'
;MRKVFTVAWREFRDTAMTKAFIFGAIIMPVITIGLFITIIPLLDSEDEPLTGVIAIQAPDDVADEIEVLLQDAKHPLQEQLDNLPDIVTNDPIAKNMLPQATETDLIYERIPMDIEFDEKTLAEQGYVAFVSVPETLLTPNSEANSLEITIPTNL
;
A
#
# COMPACT_ATOMS: atom_id res chain seq x y z
N MET A 1 45.13 -41.12 -22.06
CA MET A 1 44.43 -40.03 -21.34
C MET A 1 45.21 -38.71 -21.27
N ARG A 2 46.53 -38.72 -21.00
CA ARG A 2 47.34 -37.48 -20.86
C ARG A 2 47.21 -36.48 -22.03
N LYS A 3 47.17 -36.98 -23.28
CA LYS A 3 46.99 -36.16 -24.49
C LYS A 3 45.63 -35.44 -24.54
N VAL A 4 44.56 -36.11 -24.11
CA VAL A 4 43.20 -35.52 -24.08
C VAL A 4 43.14 -34.38 -23.08
N PHE A 5 43.72 -34.57 -21.89
CA PHE A 5 43.77 -33.53 -20.87
C PHE A 5 44.58 -32.30 -21.31
N THR A 6 45.69 -32.51 -22.03
CA THR A 6 46.49 -31.41 -22.59
C THR A 6 45.72 -30.61 -23.64
N VAL A 7 44.97 -31.28 -24.51
CA VAL A 7 44.13 -30.61 -25.52
C VAL A 7 42.98 -29.86 -24.86
N ALA A 8 42.27 -30.49 -23.93
CA ALA A 8 41.18 -29.87 -23.19
C ALA A 8 41.64 -28.65 -22.38
N TRP A 9 42.81 -28.71 -21.74
CA TRP A 9 43.37 -27.58 -20.99
C TRP A 9 43.71 -26.38 -21.89
N ARG A 10 44.24 -26.63 -23.08
CA ARG A 10 44.51 -25.58 -24.07
C ARG A 10 43.22 -24.89 -24.50
N GLU A 11 42.21 -25.67 -24.86
CA GLU A 11 40.92 -25.14 -25.34
C GLU A 11 40.13 -24.42 -24.23
N PHE A 12 40.22 -24.94 -23.00
CA PHE A 12 39.67 -24.27 -21.83
C PHE A 12 40.36 -22.93 -21.59
N ARG A 13 41.69 -22.86 -21.67
CA ARG A 13 42.43 -21.60 -21.48
C ARG A 13 42.05 -20.56 -22.53
N ASP A 14 41.98 -20.96 -23.79
CA ASP A 14 41.68 -20.05 -24.91
C ASP A 14 40.23 -19.54 -24.88
N THR A 15 39.33 -20.22 -24.16
CA THR A 15 37.91 -19.84 -24.05
C THR A 15 37.59 -19.20 -22.70
N ALA A 16 37.84 -19.93 -21.61
CA ALA A 16 37.40 -19.60 -20.26
C ALA A 16 38.34 -18.64 -19.51
N MET A 17 39.61 -18.54 -19.93
CA MET A 17 40.59 -17.64 -19.31
C MET A 17 40.66 -16.28 -20.00
N THR A 18 39.78 -16.03 -20.97
CA THR A 18 39.68 -14.72 -21.61
C THR A 18 39.03 -13.71 -20.66
N LYS A 19 39.44 -12.45 -20.76
CA LYS A 19 38.88 -11.37 -19.92
C LYS A 19 37.37 -11.25 -20.10
N ALA A 20 36.88 -11.40 -21.33
CA ALA A 20 35.46 -11.34 -21.64
C ALA A 20 34.67 -12.50 -21.01
N PHE A 21 35.21 -13.73 -21.06
CA PHE A 21 34.56 -14.87 -20.42
C PHE A 21 34.54 -14.74 -18.90
N ILE A 22 35.66 -14.37 -18.27
CA ILE A 22 35.71 -14.18 -16.81
C ILE A 22 34.75 -13.07 -16.37
N PHE A 23 34.68 -11.98 -17.14
CA PHE A 23 33.74 -10.90 -16.87
C PHE A 23 32.29 -11.37 -16.97
N GLY A 24 31.93 -12.06 -18.06
CA GLY A 24 30.56 -12.55 -18.26
C GLY A 24 30.14 -13.70 -17.33
N ALA A 25 31.03 -14.64 -17.04
CA ALA A 25 30.71 -15.86 -16.30
C ALA A 25 30.89 -15.71 -14.78
N ILE A 26 31.66 -14.74 -14.31
CA ILE A 26 31.95 -14.57 -12.87
C ILE A 26 31.57 -13.16 -12.41
N ILE A 27 32.11 -12.12 -13.02
CA ILE A 27 31.95 -10.74 -12.52
C ILE A 27 30.49 -10.28 -12.68
N MET A 28 29.90 -10.46 -13.85
CA MET A 28 28.51 -10.06 -14.12
C MET A 28 27.53 -10.78 -13.17
N PRO A 29 27.55 -12.11 -13.01
CA PRO A 29 26.68 -12.78 -12.04
C PRO A 29 26.83 -12.28 -10.60
N VAL A 30 28.06 -12.02 -10.14
CA VAL A 30 28.30 -11.49 -8.79
C VAL A 30 27.69 -10.08 -8.64
N ILE A 31 27.86 -9.22 -9.64
CA ILE A 31 27.24 -7.88 -9.66
C ILE A 31 25.71 -8.02 -9.67
N THR A 32 25.17 -8.87 -10.54
CA THR A 32 23.71 -9.07 -10.66
C THR A 32 23.14 -9.58 -9.35
N ILE A 33 23.73 -10.61 -8.73
CA ILE A 33 23.31 -11.13 -7.42
C ILE A 33 23.40 -10.05 -6.35
N GLY A 34 24.49 -9.29 -6.30
CA GLY A 34 24.63 -8.17 -5.38
C GLY A 34 23.53 -7.13 -5.58
N LEU A 35 23.21 -6.81 -6.83
CA LEU A 35 22.17 -5.85 -7.18
C LEU A 35 20.78 -6.37 -6.81
N PHE A 36 20.47 -7.64 -7.00
CA PHE A 36 19.22 -8.24 -6.52
C PHE A 36 19.10 -8.17 -4.99
N ILE A 37 20.17 -8.51 -4.27
CA ILE A 37 20.18 -8.44 -2.79
C ILE A 37 19.96 -6.99 -2.30
N THR A 38 20.48 -5.98 -3.00
CA THR A 38 20.31 -4.59 -2.58
C THR A 38 19.02 -3.95 -3.08
N ILE A 39 18.58 -4.26 -4.30
CA ILE A 39 17.46 -3.55 -4.94
C ILE A 39 16.12 -4.19 -4.58
N ILE A 40 16.03 -5.52 -4.47
CA ILE A 40 14.74 -6.17 -4.16
C ILE A 40 14.17 -5.70 -2.82
N PRO A 41 14.93 -5.60 -1.72
CA PRO A 41 14.39 -5.06 -0.46
C PRO A 41 14.02 -3.58 -0.55
N LEU A 42 14.61 -2.82 -1.48
CA LEU A 42 14.26 -1.41 -1.72
C LEU A 42 12.97 -1.27 -2.53
N LEU A 43 12.56 -2.32 -3.25
CA LEU A 43 11.28 -2.39 -3.95
C LEU A 43 10.18 -3.00 -3.09
N ASP A 44 10.54 -3.54 -1.93
CA ASP A 44 9.60 -3.95 -0.90
C ASP A 44 9.12 -2.67 -0.20
N SER A 45 8.21 -1.97 -0.89
CA SER A 45 7.40 -0.96 -0.25
C SER A 45 6.47 -1.71 0.70
N GLU A 46 6.81 -1.77 1.98
CA GLU A 46 5.78 -2.01 2.99
C GLU A 46 4.70 -0.97 2.72
N ASP A 47 3.46 -1.40 2.45
CA ASP A 47 2.34 -0.50 2.24
C ASP A 47 2.23 0.37 3.50
N GLU A 48 2.71 1.62 3.42
CA GLU A 48 2.64 2.53 4.55
C GLU A 48 1.17 2.63 4.96
N PRO A 49 0.86 2.47 6.27
CA PRO A 49 -0.52 2.53 6.72
C PRO A 49 -1.10 3.87 6.30
N LEU A 50 -2.36 3.86 5.83
CA LEU A 50 -3.06 5.11 5.52
C LEU A 50 -3.28 5.86 6.84
N THR A 51 -2.40 6.83 7.10
CA THR A 51 -2.43 7.65 8.31
C THR A 51 -2.95 9.05 8.00
N GLY A 52 -3.83 9.59 8.84
CA GLY A 52 -4.26 10.97 8.68
C GLY A 52 -5.49 11.35 9.47
N VAL A 53 -5.88 12.62 9.33
CA VAL A 53 -7.07 13.15 10.02
C VAL A 53 -8.22 13.30 9.03
N ILE A 54 -9.40 12.78 9.40
CA ILE A 54 -10.66 12.96 8.67
C ILE A 54 -11.45 14.05 9.38
N ALA A 55 -11.78 15.11 8.65
CA ALA A 55 -12.66 16.18 9.13
C ALA A 55 -14.12 15.79 8.92
N ILE A 56 -14.91 15.79 9.99
CA ILE A 56 -16.34 15.46 9.99
C ILE A 56 -17.13 16.69 10.40
N GLN A 57 -17.97 17.19 9.49
CA GLN A 57 -18.93 18.25 9.76
C GLN A 57 -20.34 17.68 9.65
N ALA A 58 -20.92 17.30 10.78
CA ALA A 58 -22.23 16.69 10.87
C ALA A 58 -22.91 17.05 12.21
N PRO A 59 -24.24 16.89 12.34
CA PRO A 59 -24.94 16.91 13.62
C PRO A 59 -24.33 15.93 14.61
N ASP A 60 -24.37 16.24 15.91
CA ASP A 60 -23.64 15.49 16.95
C ASP A 60 -23.96 13.98 16.94
N ASP A 61 -25.24 13.62 16.79
CA ASP A 61 -25.72 12.24 16.73
C ASP A 61 -25.22 11.49 15.49
N VAL A 62 -25.12 12.19 14.36
CA VAL A 62 -24.58 11.63 13.11
C VAL A 62 -23.06 11.53 13.17
N ALA A 63 -22.37 12.52 13.74
CA ALA A 63 -20.93 12.52 13.88
C ALA A 63 -20.46 11.37 14.79
N ASP A 64 -21.17 11.12 15.89
CA ASP A 64 -20.93 9.98 16.78
C ASP A 64 -21.05 8.64 16.04
N GLU A 65 -22.12 8.46 15.26
CA GLU A 65 -22.36 7.21 14.51
C GLU A 65 -21.32 7.00 13.40
N ILE A 66 -20.95 8.07 12.67
CA ILE A 66 -19.91 8.00 11.64
C ILE A 66 -18.57 7.58 12.26
N GLU A 67 -18.21 8.16 13.42
CA GLU A 67 -16.98 7.80 14.13
C GLU A 67 -16.97 6.31 14.52
N VAL A 68 -18.09 5.79 15.04
CA VAL A 68 -18.24 4.36 15.38
C VAL A 68 -18.13 3.48 14.14
N LEU A 69 -18.82 3.82 13.05
CA LEU A 69 -18.80 3.05 11.80
C LEU A 69 -17.42 3.05 11.16
N LEU A 70 -16.67 4.15 11.23
CA LEU A 70 -15.32 4.24 10.67
C LEU A 70 -14.30 3.50 11.55
N GLN A 71 -14.49 3.44 12.88
CA GLN A 71 -13.66 2.63 13.78
C GLN A 71 -13.95 1.13 13.67
N ASP A 72 -15.21 0.74 13.47
CA ASP A 72 -15.64 -0.66 13.34
C ASP A 72 -15.57 -1.17 11.91
N ALA A 73 -15.24 -0.32 10.92
CA ALA A 73 -14.88 -0.70 9.57
C ALA A 73 -13.54 -1.46 9.53
N LYS A 74 -13.38 -2.50 10.36
CA LYS A 74 -12.49 -3.60 10.07
C LYS A 74 -12.87 -4.12 8.70
N HIS A 75 -11.93 -3.90 7.78
CA HIS A 75 -12.05 -4.11 6.36
C HIS A 75 -12.76 -5.45 6.10
N PRO A 76 -13.85 -5.51 5.33
CA PRO A 76 -14.52 -6.78 4.98
C PRO A 76 -13.59 -7.80 4.30
N LEU A 77 -12.44 -7.32 3.82
CA LEU A 77 -11.34 -8.11 3.31
C LEU A 77 -10.55 -8.81 4.42
N GLN A 78 -10.34 -8.16 5.57
CA GLN A 78 -9.68 -8.73 6.74
C GLN A 78 -10.49 -9.92 7.27
N GLU A 79 -11.80 -9.77 7.38
CA GLU A 79 -12.69 -10.87 7.78
C GLU A 79 -12.63 -12.03 6.77
N GLN A 80 -12.53 -11.74 5.47
CA GLN A 80 -12.36 -12.75 4.43
C GLN A 80 -10.98 -13.43 4.50
N LEU A 81 -9.92 -12.68 4.80
CA LEU A 81 -8.55 -13.18 4.97
C LEU A 81 -8.44 -14.08 6.20
N ASP A 82 -9.07 -13.70 7.32
CA ASP A 82 -9.08 -14.46 8.57
C ASP A 82 -9.86 -15.78 8.44
N ASN A 83 -10.80 -15.84 7.51
CA ASN A 83 -11.58 -17.04 7.19
C ASN A 83 -10.94 -17.93 6.10
N LEU A 84 -9.74 -17.61 5.61
CA LEU A 84 -9.06 -18.45 4.62
C LEU A 84 -8.64 -19.80 5.22
N PRO A 85 -8.72 -20.90 4.44
CA PRO A 85 -8.27 -22.19 4.92
C PRO A 85 -6.75 -22.20 5.16
N ASP A 86 -6.32 -22.89 6.23
CA ASP A 86 -4.91 -22.98 6.67
C ASP A 86 -3.91 -23.34 5.56
N ILE A 87 -4.36 -24.06 4.53
CA ILE A 87 -3.55 -24.47 3.39
C ILE A 87 -3.06 -23.26 2.58
N VAL A 88 -3.88 -22.21 2.49
CA VAL A 88 -3.57 -20.98 1.76
C VAL A 88 -2.68 -20.07 2.63
N THR A 89 -2.98 -19.97 3.93
CA THR A 89 -2.25 -19.10 4.87
C THR A 89 -0.84 -19.60 5.19
N ASN A 90 -0.62 -20.92 5.18
CA ASN A 90 0.68 -21.53 5.47
C ASN A 90 1.56 -21.74 4.23
N ASP A 91 1.03 -21.57 3.01
CA ASP A 91 1.82 -21.63 1.78
C ASP A 91 2.44 -20.24 1.50
N PRO A 92 3.78 -20.12 1.48
CA PRO A 92 4.44 -18.83 1.29
C PRO A 92 4.19 -18.21 -0.09
N ILE A 93 3.93 -19.03 -1.12
CA ILE A 93 3.61 -18.54 -2.47
C ILE A 93 2.17 -18.05 -2.50
N ALA A 94 1.23 -18.83 -1.95
CA ALA A 94 -0.18 -18.46 -1.94
C ALA A 94 -0.44 -17.22 -1.08
N LYS A 95 0.22 -17.12 0.08
CA LYS A 95 0.14 -15.96 0.98
C LYS A 95 0.58 -14.67 0.31
N ASN A 96 1.65 -14.71 -0.48
CA ASN A 96 2.16 -13.54 -1.21
C ASN A 96 1.28 -13.14 -2.42
N MET A 97 0.30 -13.96 -2.79
CA MET A 97 -0.68 -13.64 -3.83
C MET A 97 -2.00 -13.11 -3.25
N LEU A 98 -2.16 -13.11 -1.93
CA LEU A 98 -3.33 -12.54 -1.27
C LEU A 98 -3.25 -11.01 -1.30
N PRO A 99 -4.39 -10.32 -1.47
CA PRO A 99 -4.43 -8.88 -1.28
C PRO A 99 -4.06 -8.57 0.18
N GLN A 100 -3.13 -7.65 0.38
CA GLN A 100 -2.80 -7.17 1.71
C GLN A 100 -3.92 -6.26 2.18
N ALA A 101 -4.37 -6.45 3.42
CA ALA A 101 -5.25 -5.47 4.02
C ALA A 101 -4.44 -4.21 4.30
N THR A 102 -4.90 -3.07 3.80
CA THR A 102 -4.27 -1.79 4.11
C THR A 102 -4.49 -1.49 5.59
N GLU A 103 -3.41 -1.37 6.35
CA GLU A 103 -3.48 -0.85 7.70
C GLU A 103 -3.88 0.63 7.64
N THR A 104 -4.82 1.05 8.49
CA THR A 104 -5.32 2.43 8.53
C THR A 104 -5.17 2.96 9.96
N ASP A 105 -4.54 4.12 10.11
CA ASP A 105 -4.45 4.86 11.38
C ASP A 105 -5.08 6.24 11.18
N LEU A 106 -6.42 6.27 11.22
CA LEU A 106 -7.22 7.46 10.92
C LEU A 106 -7.73 8.07 12.23
N ILE A 107 -7.48 9.36 12.40
CA ILE A 107 -8.00 10.15 13.51
C ILE A 107 -9.19 10.95 12.98
N TYR A 108 -10.27 11.03 13.76
CA TYR A 108 -11.46 11.78 13.38
C TYR A 108 -11.49 13.10 14.14
N GLU A 109 -11.66 14.20 13.42
CA GLU A 109 -11.82 15.53 14.00
C GLU A 109 -13.20 16.10 13.64
N ARG A 110 -13.92 16.55 14.66
CA ARG A 110 -15.23 17.17 14.46
C ARG A 110 -15.07 18.64 14.17
N ILE A 111 -15.63 19.06 13.04
CA ILE A 111 -15.71 20.45 12.63
C ILE A 111 -17.11 20.96 12.97
N PRO A 112 -17.23 21.99 13.83
CA PRO A 112 -18.49 22.65 14.10
C PRO A 112 -19.20 23.10 12.81
N MET A 113 -20.53 22.95 12.76
CA MET A 113 -21.32 23.32 11.57
C MET A 113 -21.40 24.82 11.30
N ASP A 114 -21.05 25.67 12.26
CA ASP A 114 -20.98 27.12 12.12
C ASP A 114 -19.69 27.59 11.44
N ILE A 115 -18.74 26.69 11.21
CA ILE A 115 -17.47 26.96 10.52
C ILE A 115 -17.60 26.60 9.05
N GLU A 116 -17.29 27.54 8.16
CA GLU A 116 -17.18 27.25 6.73
C GLU A 116 -15.88 26.45 6.50
N PHE A 117 -16.02 25.20 6.05
CA PHE A 117 -14.90 24.30 5.76
C PHE A 117 -14.94 23.94 4.27
N ASP A 118 -13.83 24.20 3.56
CA ASP A 118 -13.74 24.01 2.12
C ASP A 118 -12.56 23.10 1.72
N GLU A 119 -12.53 22.73 0.43
CA GLU A 119 -11.48 21.88 -0.15
C GLU A 119 -10.07 22.50 -0.03
N LYS A 120 -9.97 23.84 0.03
CA LYS A 120 -8.69 24.53 0.24
C LYS A 120 -8.19 24.33 1.67
N THR A 121 -9.09 24.44 2.64
CA THR A 121 -8.81 24.21 4.06
C THR A 121 -8.39 22.76 4.30
N LEU A 122 -9.05 21.80 3.63
CA LEU A 122 -8.68 20.38 3.63
C LEU A 122 -7.21 20.19 3.21
N ALA A 123 -6.81 20.79 2.08
CA ALA A 123 -5.46 20.68 1.53
C ALA A 123 -4.39 21.44 2.34
N GLU A 124 -4.72 22.60 2.91
CA GLU A 124 -3.80 23.43 3.70
C GLU A 124 -3.52 22.85 5.09
N GLN A 125 -4.53 22.22 5.72
CA GLN A 125 -4.42 21.66 7.07
C GLN A 125 -4.00 20.18 7.10
N GLY A 126 -3.85 19.55 5.93
CA GLY A 126 -3.31 18.18 5.82
C GLY A 126 -4.32 17.09 6.19
N TYR A 127 -5.63 17.37 6.06
CA TYR A 127 -6.66 16.36 6.23
C TYR A 127 -6.68 15.41 5.04
N VAL A 128 -6.96 14.12 5.29
CA VAL A 128 -7.02 13.09 4.25
C VAL A 128 -8.41 12.95 3.62
N ALA A 129 -9.45 13.40 4.33
CA ALA A 129 -10.80 13.46 3.79
C ALA A 129 -11.67 14.46 4.59
N PHE A 130 -12.71 14.97 3.94
CA PHE A 130 -13.75 15.78 4.55
C PHE A 130 -15.12 15.16 4.26
N VAL A 131 -15.94 15.05 5.31
CA VAL A 131 -17.31 14.54 5.24
C VAL A 131 -18.24 15.63 5.75
N SER A 132 -19.12 16.14 4.89
CA SER A 132 -20.14 17.12 5.25
C SER A 132 -21.54 16.50 5.18
N VAL A 133 -22.24 16.51 6.31
CA VAL A 133 -23.63 16.05 6.43
C VAL A 133 -24.50 17.21 6.90
N PRO A 134 -25.24 17.89 6.00
CA PRO A 134 -26.15 18.96 6.40
C PRO A 134 -27.39 18.44 7.14
N GLU A 135 -27.85 19.16 8.16
CA GLU A 135 -29.08 18.84 8.94
C GLU A 135 -30.32 18.67 8.06
N THR A 136 -30.36 19.36 6.91
CA THR A 136 -31.50 19.32 5.99
C THR A 136 -31.72 17.92 5.40
N LEU A 137 -30.68 17.08 5.30
CA LEU A 137 -30.79 15.68 4.85
C LEU A 137 -31.52 14.77 5.85
N LEU A 138 -31.57 15.15 7.12
CA LEU A 138 -32.25 14.38 8.16
C LEU A 138 -33.77 14.66 8.18
N THR A 139 -34.24 15.60 7.35
CA THR A 139 -35.66 15.97 7.26
C THR A 139 -36.33 15.36 6.02
N PRO A 140 -37.53 14.75 6.15
CA PRO A 140 -38.15 13.98 5.07
C PRO A 140 -38.69 14.80 3.88
N ASN A 141 -38.44 16.12 3.83
CA ASN A 141 -39.00 17.02 2.82
C ASN A 141 -38.04 18.13 2.35
N SER A 142 -36.72 17.90 2.44
CA SER A 142 -35.70 18.85 2.00
C SER A 142 -35.43 18.76 0.48
N GLU A 143 -35.34 19.92 -0.18
CA GLU A 143 -34.96 20.05 -1.60
C GLU A 143 -33.45 20.29 -1.84
N ALA A 144 -32.58 20.20 -0.83
CA ALA A 144 -31.12 20.29 -0.99
C ALA A 144 -30.37 19.48 0.10
N ASN A 145 -29.14 19.00 -0.07
CA ASN A 145 -28.25 18.78 -1.21
C ASN A 145 -27.40 17.55 -0.80
N SER A 146 -26.92 16.76 -1.74
CA SER A 146 -26.23 15.48 -1.50
C SER A 146 -25.16 15.50 -0.41
N LEU A 147 -24.97 14.37 0.28
CA LEU A 147 -23.78 14.08 1.08
C LEU A 147 -22.52 14.43 0.27
N GLU A 148 -21.65 15.27 0.83
CA GLU A 148 -20.39 15.65 0.21
C GLU A 148 -19.23 14.92 0.92
N ILE A 149 -18.47 14.14 0.13
CA ILE A 149 -17.25 13.48 0.57
C ILE A 149 -16.15 13.95 -0.36
N THR A 150 -15.16 14.64 0.22
CA THR A 150 -14.04 15.21 -0.53
C THR A 150 -12.75 14.52 -0.10
N ILE A 151 -12.06 13.92 -1.07
CA ILE A 151 -10.74 13.29 -0.89
C ILE A 151 -9.76 14.10 -1.75
N PRO A 152 -8.71 14.70 -1.16
CA PRO A 152 -7.77 15.50 -1.93
C PRO A 152 -6.96 14.59 -2.86
N THR A 153 -6.85 14.96 -4.13
CA THR A 153 -6.23 14.14 -5.20
C THR A 153 -4.71 14.02 -5.11
N ASN A 154 -4.09 14.39 -3.99
CA ASN A 154 -2.64 14.45 -3.80
C ASN A 154 -2.10 13.36 -2.86
N LEU A 155 -2.77 12.20 -2.78
CA LEU A 155 -2.23 10.98 -2.18
C LEU A 155 -1.16 10.37 -3.10
#